data_AF-A0A968P747-F1
#
_entry.id   AF-A0A968P747-F1
#
_cell.length_a   1.000
_cell.length_b   1.000
_cell.length_c   1.000
_cell.angle_alpha   90.00
_cell.angle_beta   90.00
_cell.angle_gamma   90.00
#
_symmetry.space_group_name_H-M   'P 1'
#
loop_
_entity.id
_entity.type
_entity.pdbx_description
1 polymer ?
#
loop_
_entity_poly.entity_id
_entity_poly.type
_entity_poly.pdbx_seq_one_letter_code
_entity_poly.pdbx_strand_id
1 'polypeptide(L)'
;MLRVYAEKRHFYEIAFEVYRDPPDVRWINEKLLFIRAQWGRVLSTDAILDVETEKLLYQQEVTFGVVPWQQFHGDCPIMEGCPCIPKRSEP
;
A
#
# COMPACT_ATOMS: atom_id res chain seq x y z
N MET A 1 11.26 -9.95 2.14
CA MET A 1 11.77 -10.70 0.96
C MET A 1 10.67 -11.63 0.48
N LEU A 2 10.33 -11.59 -0.81
CA LEU A 2 9.32 -12.46 -1.43
C LEU A 2 9.98 -13.36 -2.47
N ARG A 3 9.75 -14.67 -2.40
CA ARG A 3 10.18 -15.65 -3.40
C ARG A 3 8.98 -16.19 -4.15
N VAL A 4 9.02 -16.08 -5.47
CA VAL A 4 7.93 -16.53 -6.35
C VAL A 4 8.37 -17.79 -7.10
N TYR A 5 7.57 -18.85 -6.97
CA TYR A 5 7.70 -20.07 -7.78
C TYR A 5 6.55 -20.10 -8.79
N ALA A 6 6.90 -20.14 -10.07
CA ALA A 6 5.97 -20.15 -11.20
C ALA A 6 6.28 -21.30 -12.15
N GLU A 7 6.64 -22.48 -11.61
CA GLU A 7 7.01 -23.69 -12.37
C GLU A 7 8.17 -23.50 -13.38
N LYS A 8 8.92 -22.42 -13.24
CA LYS A 8 10.13 -22.13 -14.02
C LYS A 8 11.35 -22.78 -13.38
N ARG A 9 12.43 -22.89 -14.17
CA ARG A 9 13.74 -23.41 -13.72
C ARG A 9 14.46 -22.47 -12.74
N HIS A 10 13.92 -21.28 -12.49
CA HIS A 10 14.45 -20.27 -11.60
C HIS A 10 13.36 -19.67 -10.71
N PHE A 11 13.79 -19.09 -9.60
CA PHE A 11 12.94 -18.32 -8.69
C PHE A 11 13.15 -16.84 -8.93
N TYR A 12 12.09 -16.06 -8.73
CA TYR A 12 12.19 -14.60 -8.66
C TYR A 12 12.31 -14.17 -7.20
N GLU A 13 13.24 -13.26 -6.95
CA GLU A 13 13.35 -12.58 -5.66
C GLU A 13 12.92 -11.13 -5.83
N ILE A 14 11.89 -10.74 -5.07
CA ILE A 14 11.44 -9.36 -5.00
C ILE A 14 11.87 -8.82 -3.63
N ALA A 15 12.78 -7.87 -3.68
CA ALA A 15 13.31 -7.18 -2.52
C ALA A 15 12.53 -5.88 -2.29
N PHE A 16 12.15 -5.66 -1.04
CA PHE A 16 11.61 -4.40 -0.56
C PHE A 16 12.64 -3.85 0.42
N GLU A 17 13.21 -2.68 0.14
CA GLU A 17 14.32 -2.14 0.93
C GLU A 17 13.88 -1.66 2.32
N VAL A 18 12.68 -1.08 2.40
CA VAL A 18 12.13 -0.53 3.64
C VAL A 18 10.66 -0.89 3.69
N TYR A 19 10.19 -1.78 4.55
CA TYR A 19 8.74 -2.04 4.65
C TYR A 19 8.35 -2.23 6.11
N ARG A 20 7.12 -1.88 6.44
CA ARG A 20 6.63 -1.98 7.82
C ARG A 20 6.23 -3.41 8.16
N ASP A 21 5.45 -4.02 7.27
CA ASP A 21 4.84 -5.32 7.45
C ASP A 21 5.10 -6.17 6.19
N PRO A 22 5.20 -7.51 6.29
CA PRO A 22 5.35 -8.37 5.13
C PRO A 22 4.35 -8.00 4.03
N PRO A 23 4.76 -7.96 2.76
CA PRO A 23 3.87 -7.58 1.68
C PRO A 23 2.70 -8.57 1.61
N ASP A 24 1.50 -8.04 1.36
CA ASP A 24 0.32 -8.85 1.04
C ASP A 24 0.43 -9.29 -0.43
N VAL A 25 0.39 -10.59 -0.65
CA VAL A 25 0.70 -11.20 -1.94
C VAL A 25 -0.38 -12.22 -2.27
N ARG A 26 -0.95 -12.11 -3.46
CA ARG A 26 -1.97 -13.05 -3.96
C ARG A 26 -1.88 -13.22 -5.47
N TRP A 27 -2.12 -14.43 -5.93
CA TRP A 27 -2.30 -14.70 -7.35
C TRP A 27 -3.62 -14.07 -7.82
N ILE A 28 -3.56 -13.30 -8.91
CA ILE A 28 -4.75 -12.82 -9.63
C ILE A 28 -5.25 -13.94 -10.56
N ASN A 29 -4.31 -14.64 -11.18
CA ASN A 29 -4.49 -15.85 -11.98
C ASN A 29 -3.17 -16.63 -11.98
N GLU A 30 -3.02 -17.62 -12.86
CA GLU A 30 -1.82 -18.47 -12.95
C GLU A 30 -0.55 -17.71 -13.38
N LYS A 31 -0.69 -16.50 -13.93
CA LYS A 31 0.39 -15.71 -14.54
C LYS A 31 0.64 -14.36 -13.88
N LEU A 32 -0.32 -13.86 -13.10
CA LEU A 32 -0.30 -12.52 -12.56
C LEU A 32 -0.27 -12.57 -11.03
N LEU A 33 0.74 -11.93 -10.45
CA LEU A 33 0.92 -11.81 -9.02
C LEU A 33 0.62 -10.37 -8.59
N PHE A 34 -0.38 -10.20 -7.72
CA PHE A 34 -0.61 -8.96 -7.02
C PHE A 34 0.28 -8.88 -5.79
N ILE A 35 0.85 -7.70 -5.56
CA ILE A 35 1.72 -7.40 -4.42
C ILE A 35 1.28 -6.05 -3.85
N ARG A 36 1.04 -6.00 -2.54
CA ARG A 36 0.87 -4.76 -1.77
C ARG A 36 1.95 -4.66 -0.70
N ALA A 37 2.85 -3.70 -0.86
CA ALA A 37 3.85 -3.36 0.14
C ALA A 37 3.37 -2.19 1.02
N GLN A 38 3.40 -2.36 2.33
CA GLN A 38 3.05 -1.30 3.30
C GLN A 38 4.32 -0.56 3.73
N TRP A 39 4.38 0.73 3.45
CA TRP A 39 5.49 1.62 3.85
C TRP A 39 5.21 2.32 5.18
N GLY A 40 3.99 2.18 5.71
CA GLY A 40 3.55 2.84 6.94
C GLY A 40 2.14 2.43 7.33
N ARG A 41 1.43 3.32 8.04
CA ARG A 41 0.00 3.12 8.36
C ARG A 41 -0.94 3.49 7.23
N VAL A 42 -0.48 4.40 6.36
CA VAL A 42 -1.36 5.09 5.40
C VAL A 42 -0.79 5.07 4.00
N LEU A 43 0.43 4.57 3.81
CA LEU A 43 1.14 4.58 2.55
C LEU A 43 1.49 3.16 2.16
N SER A 44 1.14 2.79 0.94
CA SER A 44 1.42 1.49 0.35
C SER A 44 1.72 1.61 -1.14
N THR A 45 2.31 0.58 -1.72
CA THR A 45 2.43 0.44 -3.18
C THR A 45 1.76 -0.85 -3.60
N ASP A 46 0.85 -0.73 -4.56
CA ASP A 46 0.25 -1.84 -5.26
C ASP A 46 1.00 -2.10 -6.55
N ALA A 47 1.28 -3.36 -6.83
CA ALA A 47 1.98 -3.81 -8.02
C ALA A 47 1.35 -5.07 -8.61
N ILE A 48 1.43 -5.20 -9.94
CA ILE A 48 1.11 -6.44 -10.66
C ILE A 48 2.34 -6.87 -11.44
N LEU A 49 2.83 -8.06 -11.12
CA LEU A 49 3.90 -8.72 -11.83
C LEU A 49 3.32 -9.79 -12.76
N ASP A 50 3.69 -9.76 -14.03
CA ASP A 50 3.54 -10.90 -14.92
C ASP A 50 4.73 -11.84 -14.74
N VAL A 51 4.48 -13.00 -14.15
CA VAL A 51 5.52 -13.99 -13.85
C VAL A 51 6.01 -14.71 -15.10
N GLU A 52 5.25 -14.70 -16.20
CA GLU A 52 5.64 -15.30 -17.47
C GLU A 52 6.64 -14.42 -18.21
N THR A 53 6.34 -13.12 -18.32
CA THR A 53 7.19 -12.17 -19.05
C THR A 53 8.22 -11.45 -18.18
N GLU A 54 8.17 -11.64 -16.86
CA GLU A 54 9.06 -11.01 -15.88
C GLU A 54 8.94 -9.48 -15.86
N LYS A 55 7.74 -8.98 -16.19
CA LYS A 55 7.48 -7.55 -16.31
C LYS A 55 6.52 -7.06 -15.24
N LEU A 56 6.89 -5.94 -14.64
CA LEU A 56 5.97 -5.16 -13.82
C LEU A 56 4.95 -4.50 -14.77
N LEU A 57 3.71 -5.00 -14.76
CA LEU A 57 2.64 -4.48 -15.62
C LEU A 57 1.99 -3.25 -15.03
N TYR A 58 2.02 -3.13 -13.70
CA TYR A 58 1.38 -2.06 -12.97
C TYR A 58 2.15 -1.78 -11.67
N GLN A 59 2.25 -0.50 -11.33
CA GLN A 59 2.77 -0.02 -10.06
C GLN A 59 2.08 1.29 -9.73
N GLN A 60 1.48 1.40 -8.54
CA GLN A 60 0.86 2.62 -8.08
C GLN A 60 1.05 2.80 -6.57
N GLU A 61 1.37 4.03 -6.19
CA GLU A 61 1.33 4.45 -4.79
C GLU A 61 -0.13 4.65 -4.35
N VAL A 62 -0.47 4.07 -3.20
CA VAL A 62 -1.81 4.10 -2.64
C VAL A 62 -1.75 4.69 -1.24
N THR A 63 -2.48 5.78 -1.06
CA THR A 63 -2.62 6.48 0.22
C THR A 63 -3.99 6.19 0.82
N PHE A 64 -4.00 5.51 1.97
CA PHE A 64 -5.23 5.21 2.72
C PHE A 64 -5.68 6.44 3.52
N GLY A 65 -6.36 7.39 2.87
CA GLY A 65 -6.88 8.60 3.51
C GLY A 65 -7.90 8.37 4.62
N VAL A 66 -8.53 7.20 4.67
CA VAL A 66 -9.48 6.81 5.73
C VAL A 66 -8.82 6.71 7.09
N VAL A 67 -7.56 6.25 7.17
CA VAL A 67 -6.86 6.08 8.45
C VAL A 67 -6.54 7.44 9.10
N PRO A 68 -5.93 8.42 8.41
CA PRO A 68 -5.80 9.79 8.92
C PRO A 68 -7.14 10.41 9.33
N TRP A 69 -8.18 10.19 8.53
CA TRP A 69 -9.52 10.70 8.81
C TRP A 69 -10.10 10.10 10.10
N GLN A 70 -9.99 8.78 10.29
CA GLN A 70 -10.43 8.11 11.52
C GLN A 70 -9.62 8.54 12.73
N GLN A 71 -8.30 8.73 12.60
CA GLN A 71 -7.46 9.25 13.69
C GLN A 71 -7.90 10.66 14.08
N PHE A 72 -8.10 11.54 13.10
CA PHE A 72 -8.61 12.89 13.35
C PHE A 72 -9.97 12.89 14.08
N HIS A 73 -10.90 12.04 13.65
CA HIS A 73 -12.21 11.92 14.28
C HIS A 73 -12.20 11.25 15.66
N GLY A 74 -11.30 10.29 15.88
CA GLY A 74 -11.13 9.65 17.18
C GLY A 74 -10.48 10.58 18.21
N ASP A 75 -9.56 11.43 17.76
CA ASP A 75 -8.81 12.34 18.63
C ASP A 75 -9.52 13.70 18.85
N CYS A 76 -10.45 14.14 17.97
CA CYS A 76 -11.26 15.35 18.19
C CYS A 76 -12.69 14.98 18.66
N PRO A 77 -12.99 15.06 19.97
CA PRO A 77 -14.31 14.71 20.52
C PRO A 77 -15.43 15.71 20.21
N ILE A 78 -15.16 16.77 19.44
CA ILE A 78 -16.10 17.87 19.18
C ILE A 78 -16.39 17.91 17.68
N MET A 79 -17.47 17.23 17.26
CA MET A 79 -17.98 17.33 15.88
C MET A 79 -18.59 18.71 15.57
N GLU A 80 -18.91 19.51 16.60
CA GLU A 80 -19.37 20.90 16.47
C GLU A 80 -18.25 21.88 16.82
N GLY A 81 -17.29 22.04 15.91
CA GLY A 81 -16.21 23.03 16.04
C GLY A 81 -15.05 22.58 16.91
N CYS A 82 -14.09 21.86 16.30
CA CYS A 82 -12.78 21.65 16.91
C CYS A 82 -12.11 23.01 17.21
N PRO A 83 -11.74 23.33 18.47
CA PRO A 83 -10.91 24.49 18.78
C PRO A 83 -9.46 24.35 18.30
N CYS A 84 -9.03 23.16 17.87
CA CYS A 84 -7.66 22.87 17.44
C CYS A 84 -7.34 23.26 15.99
N ILE A 85 -8.33 23.68 15.20
CA ILE A 85 -8.11 24.26 13.87
C ILE A 85 -8.42 25.75 13.98
N PRO A 86 -7.40 26.65 13.97
CA PRO A 86 -7.70 28.07 13.83
C PRO A 86 -8.48 28.22 12.52
N LYS A 87 -9.71 28.73 12.61
CA LYS A 87 -10.48 29.09 11.42
C LYS A 87 -9.55 29.94 10.56
N ARG A 88 -9.23 29.45 9.35
CA ARG A 88 -8.53 30.26 8.36
C ARG A 88 -9.43 31.47 8.14
N SER A 89 -9.03 32.62 8.68
CA SER A 89 -9.68 33.88 8.40
C SER A 89 -9.61 34.06 6.88
N GLU A 90 -10.77 34.05 6.24
CA GLU A 90 -10.88 34.41 4.83
C GLU A 90 -10.26 35.81 4.63
N PRO A 91 -9.56 36.03 3.51
CA PRO A 91 -8.98 37.34 3.19
C PRO A 91 -10.05 38.41 2.96
#